data_AF-J3J7I6-F1
#
_entry.id   AF-J3J7I6-F1
#
_cell.length_a   1.000
_cell.length_b   1.000
_cell.length_c   1.000
_cell.angle_alpha   90.00
_cell.angle_beta   90.00
_cell.angle_gamma   90.00
#
_symmetry.space_group_name_H-M   'P 1'
#
loop_
_entity.id
_entity.type
_entity.pdbx_description
1 polymer ?
#
loop_
_entity_poly.entity_id
_entity_poly.type
_entity_poly.pdbx_seq_one_letter_code
_entity_poly.pdbx_strand_id
1 'polypeptide(L)'
;MNDPHAPLREVRRWMRVSTPVNKAASSGLRGRLPQIAGPLMIGALGVGALGAGIAWRALSSTRGTGRTQRFVDLATAALDSRFPERVTDEAGAGVNDAGSGQHRVVNVEVGEGFGRPSLVSIDVVLPAQDALTDPVTATLALDEITRATWNNPEMVPVSVRARVLVARTDDGDADSLAAPGAQTDAVVDMTALGFEDEIARPDELYNRYGAPEGDPAWRP
;
A
#
# COMPACT_ATOMS: atom_id res chain seq x y z
N MET A 1 -30.31 -36.30 -51.46
CA MET A 1 -31.58 -36.00 -50.78
C MET A 1 -31.25 -35.16 -49.54
N ASN A 2 -31.46 -33.85 -49.66
CA ASN A 2 -31.79 -32.83 -48.64
C ASN A 2 -31.15 -32.84 -47.23
N ASP A 3 -30.26 -31.85 -47.02
CA ASP A 3 -30.44 -30.66 -46.14
C ASP A 3 -30.52 -30.76 -44.58
N PRO A 4 -30.18 -29.67 -43.84
CA PRO A 4 -29.19 -29.62 -42.77
C PRO A 4 -29.62 -28.70 -41.60
N HIS A 5 -30.00 -29.22 -40.43
CA HIS A 5 -30.41 -28.34 -39.32
C HIS A 5 -29.67 -28.65 -38.01
N ALA A 6 -28.66 -27.82 -37.72
CA ALA A 6 -28.34 -27.33 -36.38
C ALA A 6 -29.64 -26.81 -35.68
N PRO A 7 -29.72 -26.60 -34.34
CA PRO A 7 -28.61 -26.10 -33.51
C PRO A 7 -28.58 -26.44 -31.99
N LEU A 8 -27.40 -26.22 -31.40
CA LEU A 8 -27.14 -25.61 -30.08
C LEU A 8 -28.08 -25.98 -28.90
N ARG A 9 -27.69 -27.03 -28.16
CA ARG A 9 -27.98 -27.23 -26.73
C ARG A 9 -26.67 -27.75 -26.16
N GLU A 10 -25.83 -26.99 -25.45
CA GLU A 10 -26.07 -26.51 -24.10
C GLU A 10 -25.11 -25.33 -23.79
N VAL A 11 -25.58 -24.11 -24.08
CA VAL A 11 -25.08 -22.90 -23.39
C VAL A 11 -26.27 -22.38 -22.59
N ARG A 12 -26.35 -22.76 -21.31
CA ARG A 12 -27.19 -22.14 -20.27
C ARG A 12 -26.94 -22.80 -18.91
N ARG A 13 -25.79 -22.51 -18.30
CA ARG A 13 -25.65 -22.62 -16.84
C ARG A 13 -24.87 -21.44 -16.27
N TRP A 14 -25.35 -20.25 -16.62
CA TRP A 14 -25.17 -19.03 -15.83
C TRP A 14 -26.56 -18.47 -15.59
N MET A 15 -27.07 -18.61 -14.37
CA MET A 15 -28.10 -17.75 -13.76
C MET A 15 -28.32 -18.17 -12.30
N ARG A 16 -28.38 -17.15 -11.43
CA ARG A 16 -28.44 -17.13 -9.96
C ARG A 16 -27.04 -17.17 -9.33
N VAL A 17 -26.33 -16.05 -9.15
CA VAL A 17 -26.71 -14.79 -8.47
C VAL A 17 -27.58 -15.06 -7.25
N SER A 18 -26.92 -15.19 -6.12
CA SER A 18 -27.49 -14.96 -4.80
C SER A 18 -26.38 -14.40 -3.92
N THR A 19 -26.23 -13.08 -3.98
CA THR A 19 -25.57 -12.29 -2.94
C THR A 19 -26.24 -12.59 -1.60
N PRO A 20 -25.52 -12.98 -0.53
CA PRO A 20 -26.09 -12.97 0.80
C PRO A 20 -26.29 -11.51 1.21
N VAL A 21 -27.52 -11.02 1.03
CA VAL A 21 -27.97 -9.75 1.57
C VAL A 21 -28.23 -9.98 3.06
N ASN A 22 -27.34 -9.52 3.94
CA ASN A 22 -27.70 -9.35 5.35
C ASN A 22 -28.67 -8.16 5.46
N LYS A 23 -29.93 -8.40 5.08
CA LYS A 23 -31.05 -7.55 5.45
C LYS A 23 -31.55 -8.09 6.78
N ALA A 24 -30.94 -7.62 7.87
CA ALA A 24 -31.51 -7.76 9.19
C ALA A 24 -32.91 -7.13 9.16
N ALA A 25 -33.91 -7.98 9.36
CA ALA A 25 -35.27 -7.57 9.60
C ALA A 25 -35.32 -6.87 10.97
N SER A 26 -35.51 -5.55 10.97
CA SER A 26 -36.07 -4.84 12.12
C SER A 26 -37.51 -4.48 11.78
N SER A 27 -38.43 -5.36 12.15
CA SER A 27 -39.85 -5.05 12.21
C SER A 27 -40.11 -4.18 13.45
N GLY A 28 -40.81 -3.07 13.23
CA GLY A 28 -41.69 -2.45 14.22
C GLY A 28 -41.05 -1.67 15.38
N LEU A 29 -40.96 -0.35 15.21
CA LEU A 29 -41.29 0.60 16.28
C LEU A 29 -41.72 1.92 15.64
N ARG A 30 -43.04 2.14 15.61
CA ARG A 30 -43.63 3.47 15.41
C ARG A 30 -43.35 4.28 16.67
N GLY A 31 -42.64 5.39 16.52
CA GLY A 31 -42.44 6.36 17.61
C GLY A 31 -41.61 7.56 17.15
N ARG A 32 -42.30 8.60 16.68
CA ARG A 32 -41.84 9.99 16.47
C ARG A 32 -40.56 10.23 15.64
N LEU A 33 -40.75 10.91 14.50
CA LEU A 33 -39.72 11.70 13.83
C LEU A 33 -39.03 12.67 14.82
N PRO A 34 -37.71 12.62 15.01
CA PRO A 34 -36.99 13.69 15.69
C PRO A 34 -36.91 14.88 14.72
N GLN A 35 -37.80 15.85 14.95
CA GLN A 35 -37.71 17.17 14.35
C GLN A 35 -36.44 17.83 14.89
N ILE A 36 -35.41 17.97 14.05
CA ILE A 36 -34.20 18.72 14.37
C ILE A 36 -34.56 20.21 14.29
N ALA A 37 -35.14 20.73 15.38
CA ALA A 37 -35.33 22.15 15.59
C ALA A 37 -34.29 22.63 16.60
N GLY A 38 -33.19 23.21 16.11
CA GLY A 38 -32.20 23.84 16.97
C GLY A 38 -30.84 24.06 16.30
N PRO A 39 -30.51 25.30 15.85
CA PRO A 39 -29.18 25.63 15.33
C PRO A 39 -28.04 25.56 16.37
N LEU A 40 -28.33 25.21 17.63
CA LEU A 40 -27.33 25.03 18.69
C LEU A 40 -26.85 23.58 18.88
N MET A 41 -27.50 22.59 18.24
CA MET A 41 -27.05 21.18 18.32
C MET A 41 -26.07 20.78 17.20
N ILE A 42 -25.88 21.63 16.18
CA ILE A 42 -24.81 21.47 15.18
C ILE A 42 -23.43 21.80 15.79
N GLY A 43 -23.39 22.62 16.85
CA GLY A 43 -22.15 23.00 17.53
C GLY A 43 -21.50 21.91 18.39
N ALA A 44 -22.21 20.81 18.69
CA ALA A 44 -21.68 19.71 19.51
C ALA A 44 -21.14 18.52 18.70
N LEU A 45 -21.31 18.54 17.37
CA LEU A 45 -20.78 17.53 16.45
C LEU A 45 -19.36 17.83 15.97
N GLY A 46 -18.81 19.00 16.29
CA GLY A 46 -17.55 19.52 15.73
C GLY A 46 -16.28 19.35 16.57
N VAL A 47 -16.30 18.69 17.74
CA VAL A 47 -15.15 18.68 18.68
C VAL A 47 -14.64 17.26 19.03
N GLY A 48 -15.20 16.21 18.42
CA GLY A 48 -14.85 14.81 18.74
C GLY A 48 -13.76 14.14 17.89
N ALA A 49 -13.10 14.85 16.97
CA ALA A 49 -12.22 14.24 15.95
C ALA A 49 -10.72 14.23 16.29
N LEU A 50 -10.30 14.70 17.47
CA LEU A 50 -8.88 14.83 17.84
C LEU A 50 -8.31 13.65 18.68
N GLY A 51 -9.03 12.52 18.80
CA GLY A 51 -8.64 11.44 19.71
C GLY A 51 -8.63 10.02 19.15
N ALA A 52 -8.88 9.80 17.86
CA ALA A 52 -9.08 8.47 17.29
C ALA A 52 -7.92 7.96 16.39
N GLY A 53 -6.86 8.74 16.20
CA GLY A 53 -5.76 8.39 15.30
C GLY A 53 -4.71 7.42 15.88
N ILE A 54 -4.56 7.37 17.20
CA ILE A 54 -3.48 6.61 17.86
C ILE A 54 -3.83 5.14 18.15
N ALA A 55 -5.10 4.74 18.00
CA ALA A 55 -5.56 3.41 18.41
C ALA A 55 -5.49 2.33 17.32
N TRP A 56 -5.24 2.68 16.05
CA TRP A 56 -5.28 1.69 14.96
C TRP A 56 -4.01 0.85 14.78
N ARG A 57 -2.91 1.20 15.46
CA ARG A 57 -1.70 0.35 15.49
C ARG A 57 -1.88 -0.95 16.32
N ALA A 58 -3.02 -1.12 16.98
CA ALA A 58 -3.33 -2.32 17.77
C ALA A 58 -4.19 -3.36 17.03
N LEU A 59 -4.78 -3.03 15.87
CA LEU A 59 -5.73 -3.91 15.17
C LEU A 59 -5.23 -4.44 13.82
N SER A 60 -4.12 -3.91 13.28
CA SER A 60 -3.35 -4.58 12.22
C SER A 60 -2.48 -5.67 12.85
N SER A 61 -3.02 -6.91 12.82
CA SER A 61 -2.34 -8.19 13.10
C SER A 61 -1.06 -8.15 13.96
N THR A 62 -1.24 -8.29 15.28
CA THR A 62 -0.18 -8.63 16.26
C THR A 62 0.42 -10.04 16.08
N ARG A 63 0.40 -10.58 14.85
CA ARG A 63 0.96 -11.90 14.51
C ARG A 63 1.84 -11.73 13.27
N GLY A 64 3.01 -11.11 13.44
CA GLY A 64 3.97 -10.88 12.34
C GLY A 64 4.81 -9.59 12.41
N THR A 65 4.65 -8.75 13.44
CA THR A 65 5.24 -7.40 13.52
C THR A 65 6.75 -7.34 13.26
N GLY A 66 7.52 -8.34 13.67
CA GLY A 66 8.96 -8.40 13.39
C GLY A 66 9.30 -8.59 11.91
N ARG A 67 8.51 -9.36 11.14
CA ARG A 67 8.79 -9.67 9.73
C ARG A 67 8.51 -8.47 8.85
N THR A 68 7.33 -7.86 8.99
CA THR A 68 6.98 -6.64 8.27
C THR A 68 7.95 -5.52 8.57
N GLN A 69 8.31 -5.32 9.85
CA GLN A 69 9.28 -4.29 10.23
C GLN A 69 10.64 -4.50 9.56
N ARG A 70 11.12 -5.74 9.44
CA ARG A 70 12.39 -6.01 8.73
C ARG A 70 12.37 -5.62 7.27
N PHE A 71 11.24 -5.82 6.57
CA PHE A 71 11.10 -5.34 5.20
C PHE A 71 11.01 -3.81 5.12
N VAL A 72 10.36 -3.15 6.10
CA VAL A 72 10.38 -1.69 6.22
C VAL A 72 11.81 -1.19 6.39
N ASP A 73 12.54 -1.75 7.35
CA ASP A 73 13.92 -1.36 7.66
C ASP A 73 14.84 -1.58 6.45
N LEU A 74 14.67 -2.70 5.73
CA LEU A 74 15.44 -3.04 4.54
C LEU A 74 15.14 -2.08 3.37
N ALA A 75 13.87 -1.80 3.09
CA ALA A 75 13.48 -0.88 2.02
C ALA A 75 13.93 0.56 2.32
N THR A 76 13.81 0.98 3.58
CA THR A 76 14.28 2.29 4.06
C THR A 76 15.80 2.40 3.93
N ALA A 77 16.55 1.39 4.39
CA ALA A 77 18.01 1.38 4.26
C ALA A 77 18.48 1.40 2.79
N ALA A 78 17.80 0.67 1.91
CA ALA A 78 18.08 0.69 0.47
C ALA A 78 17.88 2.11 -0.12
N LEU A 79 16.79 2.77 0.24
CA LEU A 79 16.51 4.15 -0.15
C LEU A 79 17.56 5.13 0.40
N ASP A 80 17.83 5.11 1.70
CA ASP A 80 18.74 6.06 2.34
C ASP A 80 20.17 5.93 1.80
N SER A 81 20.61 4.71 1.49
CA SER A 81 21.96 4.46 0.99
C SER A 81 22.22 5.00 -0.42
N ARG A 82 21.20 4.99 -1.30
CA ARG A 82 21.36 5.27 -2.73
C ARG A 82 20.63 6.52 -3.20
N PHE A 83 19.61 6.94 -2.47
CA PHE A 83 18.76 8.08 -2.77
C PHE A 83 18.54 8.94 -1.52
N PRO A 84 19.61 9.41 -0.85
CA PRO A 84 19.46 10.16 0.40
C PRO A 84 18.55 11.36 0.23
N GLU A 85 17.68 11.61 1.22
CA GLU A 85 16.87 12.82 1.27
C GLU A 85 17.80 14.04 1.33
N ARG A 86 17.54 15.04 0.50
CA ARG A 86 18.28 16.31 0.57
C ARG A 86 17.78 17.05 1.79
N VAL A 87 18.50 16.94 2.90
CA VAL A 87 18.31 17.83 4.05
C VAL A 87 18.66 19.24 3.59
N THR A 88 17.67 20.12 3.51
CA THR A 88 17.95 21.56 3.43
C THR A 88 18.59 21.96 4.75
N ASP A 89 19.91 22.13 4.74
CA ASP A 89 20.67 22.73 5.85
C ASP A 89 20.21 24.19 6.03
N GLU A 90 19.05 24.39 6.67
CA GLU A 90 18.75 25.68 7.32
C GLU A 90 19.54 25.71 8.62
N ALA A 91 20.53 26.60 8.64
CA ALA A 91 21.54 26.72 9.69
C ALA A 91 20.95 26.85 11.10
N GLY A 92 21.33 25.93 12.00
CA GLY A 92 21.41 26.17 13.43
C GLY A 92 20.10 26.11 14.22
N ALA A 93 19.60 24.89 14.49
CA ALA A 93 18.73 24.63 15.63
C ALA A 93 19.27 23.41 16.40
N GLY A 94 19.29 23.52 17.73
CA GLY A 94 20.07 22.67 18.62
C GLY A 94 19.64 21.20 18.70
N VAL A 95 20.51 20.43 19.37
CA VAL A 95 20.26 19.08 19.87
C VAL A 95 18.86 19.07 20.54
N ASN A 96 17.94 18.27 19.99
CA ASN A 96 16.54 18.02 20.41
C ASN A 96 15.42 18.65 19.55
N ASP A 97 15.62 18.83 18.25
CA ASP A 97 14.48 18.92 17.32
C ASP A 97 14.52 17.72 16.39
N ALA A 98 13.62 16.76 16.61
CA ALA A 98 13.33 15.74 15.62
C ALA A 98 12.71 16.49 14.46
N GLY A 99 13.55 16.87 13.48
CA GLY A 99 13.16 17.70 12.36
C GLY A 99 11.83 17.21 11.82
N SER A 100 10.79 18.02 11.94
CA SER A 100 9.53 17.83 11.23
C SER A 100 9.72 18.13 9.74
N GLY A 101 10.84 17.67 9.19
CA GLY A 101 11.12 17.63 7.78
C GLY A 101 10.19 16.60 7.16
N GLN A 102 9.67 16.92 6.00
CA GLN A 102 8.82 16.04 5.23
C GLN A 102 9.63 14.79 4.85
N HIS A 103 9.59 13.76 5.68
CA HIS A 103 10.30 12.50 5.45
C HIS A 103 9.45 11.55 4.61
N ARG A 104 10.10 10.72 3.80
CA ARG A 104 9.43 9.64 3.08
C ARG A 104 8.82 8.64 4.05
N VAL A 105 7.63 8.15 3.72
CA VAL A 105 6.96 7.11 4.50
C VAL A 105 6.99 5.80 3.71
N VAL A 106 7.57 4.76 4.30
CA VAL A 106 7.62 3.42 3.70
C VAL A 106 6.58 2.52 4.37
N ASN A 107 5.54 2.18 3.63
CA ASN A 107 4.48 1.27 4.07
C ASN A 107 4.72 -0.11 3.47
N VAL A 108 4.77 -1.13 4.33
CA VAL A 108 4.95 -2.53 3.88
C VAL A 108 3.84 -3.41 4.42
N GLU A 109 3.28 -4.22 3.54
CA GLU A 109 2.37 -5.31 3.86
C GLU A 109 2.96 -6.64 3.40
N VAL A 110 3.03 -7.62 4.30
CA VAL A 110 3.52 -8.96 4.00
C VAL A 110 2.33 -9.92 4.01
N GLY A 111 1.91 -10.35 2.82
CA GLY A 111 0.94 -11.42 2.64
C GLY A 111 1.60 -12.77 2.88
N GLU A 112 1.03 -13.58 3.76
CA GLU A 112 1.52 -14.92 4.06
C GLU A 112 0.62 -16.01 3.45
N GLY A 113 1.24 -16.96 2.74
CA GLY A 113 0.61 -18.18 2.24
C GLY A 113 1.37 -19.39 2.75
N PHE A 114 0.67 -20.37 3.35
CA PHE A 114 1.27 -21.61 3.89
C PHE A 114 2.50 -21.38 4.80
N GLY A 115 2.52 -20.29 5.57
CA GLY A 115 3.63 -19.94 6.49
C GLY A 115 4.87 -19.31 5.82
N ARG A 116 4.80 -19.00 4.51
CA ARG A 116 5.84 -18.28 3.75
C ARG A 116 5.29 -16.94 3.25
N PRO A 117 6.14 -15.91 3.08
CA PRO A 117 5.72 -14.66 2.46
C PRO A 117 5.37 -14.93 0.99
N SER A 118 4.07 -14.90 0.66
CA SER A 118 3.59 -15.10 -0.70
C SER A 118 3.64 -13.80 -1.50
N LEU A 119 3.49 -12.66 -0.83
CA LEU A 119 3.53 -11.34 -1.45
C LEU A 119 4.11 -10.32 -0.48
N VAL A 120 5.09 -9.55 -0.91
CA VAL A 120 5.53 -8.35 -0.18
C VAL A 120 5.09 -7.14 -0.99
N SER A 121 4.32 -6.26 -0.35
CA SER A 121 3.74 -5.08 -0.95
C SER A 121 4.32 -3.83 -0.31
N ILE A 122 4.98 -2.99 -1.09
CA ILE A 122 5.73 -1.82 -0.63
C ILE A 122 5.16 -0.57 -1.31
N ASP A 123 4.69 0.38 -0.52
CA ASP A 123 4.32 1.71 -1.02
C ASP A 123 5.24 2.74 -0.35
N VAL A 124 6.02 3.45 -1.17
CA VAL A 124 6.86 4.56 -0.73
C VAL A 124 6.12 5.85 -1.00
N VAL A 125 5.71 6.57 0.04
CA VAL A 125 4.99 7.83 -0.07
C VAL A 125 5.97 8.98 0.10
N LEU A 126 6.03 9.83 -0.92
CA LEU A 126 6.92 10.96 -1.03
C LEU A 126 6.19 12.26 -0.69
N PRO A 127 6.90 13.23 -0.09
CA PRO A 127 6.45 14.60 -0.10
C PRO A 127 6.57 15.22 -1.50
N ALA A 128 5.76 16.24 -1.78
CA ALA A 128 5.68 16.85 -3.11
C ALA A 128 6.99 17.45 -3.64
N GLN A 129 7.94 17.77 -2.75
CA GLN A 129 9.24 18.34 -3.10
C GLN A 129 10.37 17.30 -3.18
N ASP A 130 10.07 16.01 -3.01
CA ASP A 130 11.09 14.97 -3.06
C ASP A 130 11.70 14.83 -4.46
N ALA A 131 13.00 14.54 -4.52
CA ALA A 131 13.70 14.24 -5.76
C ALA A 131 13.15 13.00 -6.47
N LEU A 132 12.58 12.04 -5.73
CA LEU A 132 11.92 10.86 -6.28
C LEU A 132 10.55 11.15 -6.91
N THR A 133 10.11 12.42 -6.94
CA THR A 133 8.95 12.83 -7.75
C THR A 133 9.29 12.81 -9.25
N ASP A 134 10.57 12.87 -9.63
CA ASP A 134 11.02 12.64 -11.00
C ASP A 134 10.89 11.15 -11.36
N PRO A 135 10.09 10.77 -12.39
CA PRO A 135 9.83 9.37 -12.72
C PRO A 135 11.08 8.55 -13.05
N VAL A 136 12.12 9.16 -13.63
CA VAL A 136 13.37 8.45 -13.97
C VAL A 136 14.10 8.05 -12.69
N THR A 137 14.26 9.01 -11.76
CA THR A 137 14.87 8.74 -10.46
C THR A 137 14.03 7.80 -9.60
N ALA A 138 12.70 7.95 -9.64
CA ALA A 138 11.75 7.07 -8.97
C ALA A 138 11.86 5.62 -9.47
N THR A 139 12.02 5.42 -10.78
CA THR A 139 12.21 4.08 -11.38
C THR A 139 13.49 3.42 -10.87
N LEU A 140 14.58 4.18 -10.74
CA LEU A 140 15.84 3.66 -10.18
C LEU A 140 15.69 3.30 -8.70
N ALA A 141 14.97 4.10 -7.92
CA ALA A 141 14.68 3.80 -6.52
C ALA A 141 13.80 2.55 -6.37
N LEU A 142 12.78 2.43 -7.22
CA LEU A 142 11.89 1.27 -7.25
C LEU A 142 12.64 -0.03 -7.58
N ASP A 143 13.58 0.01 -8.54
CA ASP A 143 14.46 -1.11 -8.88
C ASP A 143 15.32 -1.53 -7.69
N GLU A 144 15.91 -0.56 -6.99
CA GLU A 144 16.78 -0.82 -5.84
C GLU A 144 16.01 -1.46 -4.67
N ILE A 145 14.83 -0.92 -4.33
CA ILE A 145 13.99 -1.47 -3.24
C ILE A 145 13.51 -2.88 -3.59
N THR A 146 13.11 -3.08 -4.85
CA THR A 146 12.64 -4.40 -5.32
C THR A 146 13.79 -5.41 -5.26
N ARG A 147 14.98 -5.06 -5.74
CA ARG A 147 16.18 -5.89 -5.65
C ARG A 147 16.51 -6.23 -4.20
N ALA A 148 16.53 -5.25 -3.31
CA ALA A 148 16.82 -5.48 -1.90
C ALA A 148 15.79 -6.44 -1.27
N THR A 149 14.51 -6.25 -1.61
CA THR A 149 13.41 -7.09 -1.09
C THR A 149 13.51 -8.52 -1.60
N TRP A 150 13.84 -8.70 -2.88
CA TRP A 150 14.09 -10.01 -3.49
C TRP A 150 15.29 -10.72 -2.86
N ASN A 151 16.38 -9.99 -2.62
CA ASN A 151 17.61 -10.49 -2.02
C ASN A 151 17.59 -10.49 -0.48
N ASN A 152 16.41 -10.48 0.14
CA ASN A 152 16.32 -10.52 1.60
C ASN A 152 17.00 -11.79 2.14
N PRO A 153 17.98 -11.66 3.06
CA PRO A 153 18.82 -12.78 3.51
C PRO A 153 18.08 -13.76 4.42
N GLU A 154 16.93 -13.38 4.96
CA GLU A 154 16.18 -14.19 5.92
C GLU A 154 14.96 -14.84 5.28
N MET A 155 14.36 -14.16 4.31
CA MET A 155 13.06 -14.52 3.75
C MET A 155 12.93 -14.07 2.30
N VAL A 156 13.04 -15.02 1.39
CA VAL A 156 12.79 -14.78 -0.03
C VAL A 156 11.28 -14.69 -0.28
N PRO A 157 10.75 -13.55 -0.76
CA PRO A 157 9.34 -13.44 -1.12
C PRO A 157 9.04 -14.19 -2.41
N VAL A 158 7.80 -14.69 -2.56
CA VAL A 158 7.36 -15.30 -3.82
C VAL A 158 7.04 -14.23 -4.87
N SER A 159 6.38 -13.14 -4.48
CA SER A 159 6.05 -12.02 -5.38
C SER A 159 6.26 -10.68 -4.69
N VAL A 160 6.51 -9.64 -5.48
CA VAL A 160 6.74 -8.27 -4.97
C VAL A 160 5.84 -7.29 -5.69
N ARG A 161 5.07 -6.50 -4.95
CA ARG A 161 4.42 -5.27 -5.43
C ARG A 161 5.20 -4.10 -4.87
N ALA A 162 5.62 -3.16 -5.71
CA ALA A 162 6.20 -1.92 -5.21
C ALA A 162 5.70 -0.72 -6.01
N ARG A 163 5.47 0.40 -5.31
CA ARG A 163 5.04 1.66 -5.91
C ARG A 163 5.72 2.84 -5.22
N VAL A 164 6.02 3.87 -6.01
CA VAL A 164 6.41 5.17 -5.51
C VAL A 164 5.25 6.12 -5.75
N LEU A 165 4.77 6.72 -4.67
CA LEU A 165 3.57 7.55 -4.63
C LEU A 165 3.95 8.95 -4.14
N VAL A 166 3.30 9.99 -4.65
CA VAL A 166 3.41 11.35 -4.11
C VAL A 166 2.14 11.68 -3.33
N ALA A 167 2.29 12.22 -2.13
CA ALA A 167 1.15 12.67 -1.34
C ALA A 167 0.53 13.91 -1.98
N ARG A 168 -0.79 13.89 -2.15
CA ARG A 168 -1.58 15.06 -2.52
C ARG A 168 -1.88 15.86 -1.26
N THR A 169 -1.12 16.90 -1.02
CA THR A 169 -1.40 17.85 0.06
C THR A 169 -2.46 18.84 -0.42
N ASP A 170 -3.73 18.55 -0.14
CA ASP A 170 -4.76 19.60 -0.19
C ASP A 170 -4.58 20.45 1.09
N ASP A 171 -4.18 21.72 0.92
CA ASP A 171 -4.01 22.73 1.97
C ASP A 171 -2.95 22.46 3.07
N GLY A 172 -1.71 22.17 2.66
CA GLY A 172 -0.51 22.60 3.40
C GLY A 172 -0.13 21.82 4.67
N ASP A 173 -0.82 20.74 5.00
CA ASP A 173 -0.50 19.94 6.20
C ASP A 173 0.46 18.79 5.87
N ALA A 174 1.75 19.01 6.16
CA ALA A 174 2.85 18.07 5.92
C ALA A 174 2.77 16.80 6.81
N ASP A 175 2.07 16.86 7.94
CA ASP A 175 1.88 15.74 8.87
C ASP A 175 0.91 14.66 8.34
N SER A 176 0.32 14.89 7.15
CA SER A 176 -0.68 14.00 6.54
C SER A 176 -0.08 12.79 5.82
N LEU A 177 1.25 12.73 5.60
CA LEU A 177 1.88 11.69 4.76
C LEU A 177 1.64 10.25 5.24
N ALA A 178 1.50 10.05 6.57
CA ALA A 178 1.28 8.75 7.20
C ALA A 178 -0.18 8.51 7.60
N ALA A 179 -1.09 9.44 7.33
CA ALA A 179 -2.48 9.34 7.75
C ALA A 179 -3.25 8.30 6.91
N PRO A 180 -4.02 7.38 7.53
CA PRO A 180 -4.91 6.47 6.81
C PRO A 180 -5.89 7.26 5.93
N GLY A 181 -5.91 6.97 4.62
CA GLY A 181 -6.76 7.69 3.66
C GLY A 181 -6.13 8.95 3.05
N ALA A 182 -4.84 9.21 3.29
CA ALA A 182 -4.10 10.23 2.55
C ALA A 182 -4.22 9.98 1.04
N GLN A 183 -4.68 11.00 0.33
CA GLN A 183 -4.81 10.91 -1.12
C GLN A 183 -3.40 10.93 -1.72
N THR A 184 -3.09 9.91 -2.53
CA THR A 184 -1.79 9.76 -3.17
C THR A 184 -1.96 9.58 -4.67
N ASP A 185 -0.96 10.04 -5.43
CA ASP A 185 -0.87 9.81 -6.87
C ASP A 185 0.35 8.94 -7.17
N ALA A 186 0.21 7.96 -8.06
CA ALA A 186 1.33 7.10 -8.44
C ALA A 186 2.32 7.87 -9.32
N VAL A 187 3.60 7.86 -8.92
CA VAL A 187 4.71 8.37 -9.73
C VAL A 187 5.19 7.26 -10.66
N VAL A 188 5.50 6.08 -10.09
CA VAL A 188 5.87 4.86 -10.82
C VAL A 188 5.42 3.61 -10.06
N ASP A 189 5.23 2.52 -10.80
CA ASP A 189 4.97 1.17 -10.29
C ASP A 189 5.85 0.14 -11.00
N MET A 190 5.65 -1.15 -10.71
CA MET A 190 6.45 -2.24 -11.26
C MET A 190 6.49 -2.29 -12.80
N THR A 191 5.47 -1.78 -13.49
CA THR A 191 5.46 -1.72 -14.96
C THR A 191 6.57 -0.81 -15.51
N ALA A 192 7.00 0.20 -14.74
CA ALA A 192 8.14 1.05 -15.10
C ALA A 192 9.48 0.29 -15.15
N LEU A 193 9.57 -0.85 -14.45
CA LEU A 193 10.72 -1.76 -14.51
C LEU A 193 10.63 -2.77 -15.66
N GLY A 194 9.51 -2.79 -16.38
CA GLY A 194 9.22 -3.73 -17.47
C GLY A 194 8.53 -5.02 -17.05
N PHE A 195 7.95 -5.08 -15.84
CA PHE A 195 7.09 -6.18 -15.42
C PHE A 195 5.71 -6.11 -16.11
N GLU A 196 5.03 -7.26 -16.26
CA GLU A 196 3.72 -7.32 -16.94
C GLU A 196 2.65 -6.51 -16.18
N ASP A 197 2.67 -6.59 -14.85
CA ASP A 197 1.67 -6.00 -13.95
C ASP A 197 2.34 -5.21 -12.82
N GLU A 198 1.53 -4.56 -11.96
CA GLU A 198 1.98 -3.94 -10.70
C GLU A 198 2.60 -4.93 -9.70
N ILE A 199 2.40 -6.25 -9.89
CA ILE A 199 2.96 -7.30 -9.04
C ILE A 199 3.92 -8.12 -9.88
N ALA A 200 5.22 -8.05 -9.55
CA ALA A 200 6.23 -8.88 -10.17
C ALA A 200 6.14 -10.32 -9.66
N ARG A 201 6.01 -11.25 -10.61
CA ARG A 201 5.93 -12.69 -10.38
C ARG A 201 7.33 -13.27 -10.16
N PRO A 202 7.44 -14.46 -9.52
CA PRO A 202 8.74 -15.04 -9.20
C PRO A 202 9.63 -15.27 -10.41
N ASP A 203 9.05 -15.71 -11.54
CA ASP A 203 9.77 -15.93 -12.79
C ASP A 203 10.31 -14.62 -13.39
N GLU A 204 9.53 -13.55 -13.33
CA GLU A 204 9.96 -12.23 -13.79
C GLU A 204 11.09 -11.66 -12.91
N LEU A 205 10.96 -11.79 -11.58
CA LEU A 205 11.99 -11.38 -10.62
C LEU A 205 13.28 -12.16 -10.84
N TYR A 206 13.18 -13.47 -11.09
CA TYR A 206 14.34 -14.30 -11.42
C TYR A 206 14.97 -13.92 -12.75
N ASN A 207 14.17 -13.65 -13.78
CA ASN A 207 14.69 -13.23 -15.08
C ASN A 207 15.45 -11.90 -14.98
N ARG A 208 15.01 -11.00 -14.09
CA ARG A 208 15.64 -9.69 -13.88
C ARG A 208 16.86 -9.72 -12.95
N TYR A 209 16.76 -10.40 -11.82
CA TYR A 209 17.76 -10.34 -10.73
C TYR A 209 18.52 -11.64 -10.51
N GLY A 210 18.09 -12.74 -11.12
CA GLY A 210 18.62 -14.08 -10.87
C GLY A 210 18.08 -14.70 -9.59
N ALA A 211 18.75 -15.76 -9.13
CA ALA A 211 18.44 -16.38 -7.85
C ALA A 211 18.68 -15.38 -6.71
N PRO A 212 17.75 -15.28 -5.74
CA PRO A 212 17.89 -14.40 -4.60
C PRO A 212 19.07 -14.83 -3.74
N GLU A 213 19.79 -13.86 -3.17
CA GLU A 213 20.98 -14.15 -2.36
C GLU A 213 20.69 -15.02 -1.13
N GLY A 214 19.51 -14.86 -0.53
CA GLY A 214 19.04 -15.67 0.60
C GLY A 214 18.70 -17.12 0.24
N ASP A 215 18.48 -17.44 -1.04
CA ASP A 215 18.28 -18.81 -1.53
C ASP A 215 18.84 -18.98 -2.96
N PRO A 216 20.17 -19.16 -3.11
CA PRO A 216 20.80 -19.30 -4.43
C PRO A 216 20.35 -20.56 -5.21
N ALA A 217 19.77 -21.53 -4.51
CA ALA A 217 19.22 -22.74 -5.10
C ALA A 217 17.77 -22.55 -5.61
N TRP A 218 17.13 -21.44 -5.27
CA TRP A 218 15.77 -21.11 -5.68
C TRP A 218 15.63 -21.07 -7.21
N ARG A 219 14.55 -21.66 -7.72
CA ARG A 219 14.17 -21.68 -9.15
C ARG A 219 12.65 -21.46 -9.25
N PRO A 220 12.17 -20.77 -10.30
CA PRO A 220 10.74 -20.57 -10.52
C PRO A 220 10.02 -21.86 -10.92
#